data_AF-A0A1V5CYH5-F1
#
_entry.id   AF-A0A1V5CYH5-F1
#
_cell.length_a   1.000
_cell.length_b   1.000
_cell.length_c   1.000
_cell.angle_alpha   90.00
_cell.angle_beta   90.00
_cell.angle_gamma   90.00
#
_symmetry.space_group_name_H-M   'P 1'
#
loop_
_entity.id
_entity.type
_entity.pdbx_description
1 polymer ?
#
loop_
_entity_poly.entity_id
_entity_poly.type
_entity_poly.pdbx_seq_one_letter_code
_entity_poly.pdbx_strand_id
1 'polypeptide(L)' 'MTGSVIAEIKTLGSWAKVQKSFWYIRSNLTASVAADRVWKKMDKNDSLIVIDATNNSASWHNLSDEVSKFIKDNWV' A
#
# COMPACT_ATOMS: atom_id res chain seq x y z
N MET A 1 4.64 19.91 -9.96
CA MET A 1 3.53 18.98 -9.63
C MET A 1 4.09 17.82 -8.84
N THR A 2 3.96 17.83 -7.52
CA THR A 2 4.33 16.68 -6.68
C THR A 2 3.39 15.52 -7.00
N GLY A 3 3.91 14.34 -7.36
CA GLY A 3 3.16 13.23 -7.95
C GLY A 3 1.86 12.88 -7.22
N SER A 4 0.80 12.61 -8.00
CA SER A 4 -0.56 12.26 -7.57
C SER A 4 -0.61 11.19 -6.48
N VAL A 5 0.31 10.22 -6.53
CA VAL A 5 0.45 9.13 -5.55
C VAL A 5 0.81 9.64 -4.16
N ILE A 6 1.83 10.51 -4.05
CA ILE A 6 2.28 11.05 -2.76
C ILE A 6 1.19 11.92 -2.14
N ALA A 7 0.48 12.70 -2.98
CA ALA A 7 -0.64 13.51 -2.52
C ALA A 7 -1.74 12.62 -1.92
N GLU A 8 -2.11 11.53 -2.60
CA GLU A 8 -3.13 10.59 -2.10
C GLU A 8 -2.72 9.91 -0.80
N ILE A 9 -1.48 9.39 -0.68
CA ILE A 9 -0.96 8.76 0.54
C ILE A 9 -1.15 9.68 1.76
N LYS A 10 -0.87 10.98 1.60
CA LYS A 10 -1.00 11.96 2.68
C LYS A 10 -2.45 12.23 3.11
N THR A 11 -3.43 11.86 2.30
CA THR A 11 -4.86 11.97 2.64
C THR A 11 -5.41 10.77 3.40
N LEU A 12 -4.65 9.68 3.52
CA LEU A 12 -5.11 8.45 4.17
C LEU A 12 -5.15 8.56 5.70
N GLY A 13 -4.44 9.53 6.29
CA GLY A 13 -4.36 9.74 7.74
C GLY A 13 -3.07 10.46 8.14
N SER A 14 -2.64 10.27 9.40
CA SER A 14 -1.31 10.73 9.83
C SER A 14 -0.25 9.83 9.21
N TRP A 15 0.86 10.41 8.75
CA TRP A 15 1.86 9.68 7.98
C TRP A 15 3.29 10.06 8.38
N ALA A 16 4.21 9.14 8.14
CA ALA A 16 5.65 9.36 8.16
C ALA A 16 6.26 8.75 6.90
N LYS A 17 7.09 9.52 6.19
CA LYS A 17 7.89 9.01 5.07
C LYS A 17 9.17 8.42 5.62
N VAL A 18 9.31 7.10 5.55
CA VAL A 18 10.45 6.38 6.15
C VAL A 18 11.58 6.22 5.13
N GLN A 19 11.25 5.92 3.87
CA GLN A 19 12.19 5.90 2.75
C GLN A 19 11.55 6.50 1.49
N LYS A 20 12.25 6.45 0.35
CA LYS A 20 11.78 7.05 -0.92
C LYS A 20 10.37 6.59 -1.31
N SER A 21 10.10 5.28 -1.19
CA SER A 21 8.84 4.62 -1.56
C SER A 21 8.24 3.79 -0.40
N PHE A 22 8.63 4.08 0.85
CA PHE A 22 8.14 3.38 2.03
C PHE A 22 7.58 4.37 3.05
N TRP A 23 6.32 4.16 3.44
CA TRP A 23 5.54 5.08 4.25
C TRP A 23 4.85 4.33 5.38
N TYR A 24 4.85 4.94 6.57
CA TYR A 24 4.06 4.47 7.70
C TYR A 24 2.84 5.36 7.85
N ILE A 25 1.67 4.77 8.02
CA ILE A 25 0.38 5.49 8.02
C ILE A 25 -0.44 5.02 9.22
N ARG A 26 -0.94 5.98 10.02
CA ARG A 26 -2.00 5.75 11.00
C ARG A 26 -3.32 6.15 10.36
N SER A 27 -4.20 5.18 10.14
CA SER A 27 -5.48 5.36 9.47
C SER A 27 -6.55 4.47 10.10
N ASN A 28 -7.82 4.81 9.89
CA ASN A 28 -8.97 3.96 10.19
C ASN A 28 -9.40 3.11 8.96
N LEU A 29 -8.68 3.21 7.84
CA LEU A 29 -8.95 2.44 6.63
C LEU A 29 -8.33 1.05 6.74
N THR A 30 -8.98 0.06 6.13
CA THR A 30 -8.39 -1.27 5.93
C THR A 30 -7.26 -1.20 4.89
N ALA A 31 -6.37 -2.20 4.90
CA ALA A 31 -5.29 -2.31 3.91
C ALA A 31 -5.83 -2.33 2.47
N SER A 32 -6.95 -3.02 2.20
CA SER A 32 -7.58 -3.08 0.88
C SER A 32 -8.09 -1.73 0.40
N VAL A 33 -8.83 -1.00 1.25
CA VAL A 33 -9.36 0.33 0.90
C VAL A 33 -8.21 1.32 0.66
N ALA A 34 -7.15 1.27 1.47
CA ALA A 34 -5.97 2.10 1.27
C ALA A 34 -5.26 1.76 -0.06
N ALA A 35 -5.08 0.46 -0.37
CA ALA A 35 -4.46 0.01 -1.60
C ALA A 35 -5.22 0.50 -2.84
N ASP A 36 -6.55 0.33 -2.86
CA ASP A 36 -7.40 0.75 -3.99
C ASP A 36 -7.37 2.25 -4.25
N ARG A 37 -7.29 3.07 -3.19
CA ARG A 37 -7.19 4.53 -3.32
C ARG A 37 -5.87 4.96 -3.94
N VAL A 38 -4.76 4.41 -3.46
CA VAL A 38 -3.42 4.74 -3.95
C VAL A 38 -3.24 4.22 -5.38
N TRP A 39 -3.68 2.99 -5.66
CA TRP A 39 -3.57 2.37 -6.98
C TRP A 39 -4.23 3.19 -8.09
N LYS A 40 -5.38 3.83 -7.82
CA LYS A 40 -6.06 4.73 -8.78
C LYS A 40 -5.23 5.94 -9.22
N LYS A 41 -4.09 6.21 -8.57
CA LYS A 41 -3.18 7.32 -8.89
C LYS A 41 -1.86 6.85 -9.52
N MET A 42 -1.64 5.54 -9.62
CA MET A 42 -0.41 4.90 -10.10
C MET A 42 -0.51 4.52 -11.57
N ASP A 43 0.64 4.33 -12.22
CA ASP A 43 0.69 3.81 -13.59
C ASP A 43 0.58 2.28 -13.59
N LYS A 44 0.08 1.69 -14.68
CA LYS A 44 -0.20 0.24 -14.77
C LYS A 44 1.03 -0.65 -14.58
N ASN A 45 2.23 -0.12 -14.78
CA ASN A 45 3.50 -0.84 -14.63
C ASN A 45 4.14 -0.63 -13.25
N ASP A 46 3.52 0.12 -12.34
CA ASP A 46 3.95 0.21 -10.94
C ASP A 46 3.44 -0.98 -10.12
N SER A 47 4.05 -1.24 -8.97
CA SER A 47 3.59 -2.24 -7.99
C SER A 47 3.28 -1.59 -6.64
N LEU A 48 2.25 -2.07 -5.95
CA LEU A 48 1.85 -1.57 -4.63
C LEU A 48 1.58 -2.71 -3.66
N ILE A 49 2.05 -2.57 -2.41
CA ILE A 49 1.67 -3.41 -1.27
C ILE A 49 1.33 -2.53 -0.07
N VAL A 50 0.26 -2.88 0.64
CA VAL A 50 -0.19 -2.25 1.88
C VAL A 50 -0.35 -3.35 2.92
N ILE A 51 0.30 -3.18 4.07
CA ILE A 51 0.29 -4.14 5.18
C ILE A 51 -0.33 -3.45 6.38
N ASP A 52 -1.40 -4.04 6.91
CA ASP A 52 -1.95 -3.71 8.22
C ASP A 52 -1.22 -4.53 9.29
N ALA A 53 -0.27 -3.88 9.94
CA ALA A 53 0.53 -4.45 11.02
C ALA A 53 -0.28 -4.72 12.31
N THR A 54 -1.53 -4.26 12.42
CA THR A 54 -2.36 -4.46 13.62
C THR A 54 -3.19 -5.72 13.59
N ASN A 55 -3.59 -6.17 12.39
CA ASN A 55 -4.55 -7.27 12.21
C ASN A 55 -3.98 -8.46 11.42
N ASN A 56 -2.66 -8.51 11.21
CA ASN A 56 -2.00 -9.50 10.37
C ASN A 56 -2.65 -9.61 8.97
N SER A 57 -2.86 -8.47 8.31
CA SER A 57 -3.57 -8.39 7.04
C SER A 57 -2.78 -7.59 6.02
N ALA A 58 -2.90 -7.92 4.73
CA ALA A 58 -2.24 -7.19 3.66
C ALA A 58 -3.09 -7.19 2.37
N SER A 59 -2.86 -6.19 1.52
CA SER A 59 -3.46 -6.04 0.19
C SER A 59 -2.43 -5.49 -0.80
N TRP A 60 -2.45 -5.93 -2.05
CA TRP A 60 -1.48 -5.52 -3.06
C TRP A 60 -2.06 -5.45 -4.47
N HIS A 61 -1.39 -4.70 -5.35
CA HIS A 61 -1.67 -4.58 -6.78
C HIS A 61 -0.40 -4.83 -7.58
N ASN A 62 -0.52 -5.58 -8.70
CA ASN A 62 0.54 -5.86 -9.67
C ASN A 62 1.79 -6.57 -9.10
N LEU A 63 1.58 -7.55 -8.21
CA LEU A 63 2.60 -8.55 -7.83
C LEU A 63 2.40 -9.83 -8.65
N SER A 64 3.47 -10.58 -8.91
CA SER A 64 3.37 -11.89 -9.57
C SER A 64 2.66 -12.91 -8.66
N ASP A 65 2.16 -13.99 -9.27
CA ASP A 65 1.51 -15.08 -8.54
C ASP A 65 2.47 -15.74 -7.52
N GLU A 66 3.74 -15.90 -7.88
CA GLU A 66 4.79 -16.46 -7.02
C GLU A 66 4.96 -15.62 -5.74
N VAL A 67 5.13 -14.30 -5.88
CA VAL A 67 5.31 -13.39 -4.74
C VAL A 67 4.02 -13.30 -3.92
N SER A 68 2.87 -13.22 -4.59
CA SER A 68 1.55 -13.22 -3.94
C SER A 68 1.33 -14.46 -3.09
N LYS A 69 1.74 -15.64 -3.58
CA LYS A 69 1.69 -16.89 -2.84
C LYS A 69 2.64 -16.87 -1.64
N PHE A 70 3.89 -16.45 -1.84
CA PHE A 70 4.88 -16.40 -0.77
C PHE A 70 4.43 -15.50 0.38
N ILE A 71 3.80 -14.36 0.09
CA ILE A 71 3.25 -13.46 1.13
C ILE A 71 2.14 -14.14 1.92
N LYS A 72 1.19 -14.79 1.25
CA LYS A 72 0.08 -15.51 1.91
C LYS A 72 0.60 -16.63 2.81
N ASP A 73 1.53 -17.45 2.31
CA ASP A 73 2.01 -18.61 3.05
C ASP A 73 2.79 -18.24 4.33
N ASN A 74 3.27 -17.01 4.47
CA ASN A 74 4.19 -16.60 5.55
C ASN A 74 3.71 -15.42 6.41
N TRP A 75 2.79 -14.58 5.93
CA TRP A 75 2.37 -13.36 6.64
C TRP A 75 0.86 -13.14 6.74
N VAL A 76 0.02 -13.76 5.89
CA VAL A 76 -1.45 -13.51 5.89
C VAL A 76 -2.20 -14.79 6.16
#